data_AF-A0AAU7Y622-F1
#
_entry.id   AF-A0AAU7Y622-F1
#
_cell.length_a   1.000
_cell.length_b   1.000
_cell.length_c   1.000
_cell.angle_alpha   90.00
_cell.angle_beta   90.00
_cell.angle_gamma   90.00
#
_symmetry.space_group_name_H-M   'P 1'
#
loop_
_entity.id
_entity.type
_entity.pdbx_description
1 polymer ?
#
loop_
_entity_poly.entity_id
_entity_poly.type
_entity_poly.pdbx_seq_one_letter_code
_entity_poly.pdbx_strand_id
1 'polypeptide(L)'
;MNKVLKIAVLACLPALSFAEVESVFTDAEAAEKARVFLKDALEMRAPVGKLCAAKDEPKLYAISNKLIDRLKEWPDDHLKYRALFPYSDCKQVMMDLQAYAAICALGKYRGEAASYDQRRWKEDTTACAAAIKNPDLSLKDIE
;
A
#
# COMPACT_ATOMS: atom_id res chain seq x y z
N MET A 1 -51.43 -43.57 33.33
CA MET A 1 -51.33 -42.85 32.04
C MET A 1 -50.34 -41.71 32.20
N ASN A 2 -49.10 -41.91 31.77
CA ASN A 2 -48.02 -40.91 31.90
C ASN A 2 -48.16 -39.87 30.78
N LYS A 3 -48.40 -38.60 31.15
CA LYS A 3 -48.34 -37.48 30.22
C LYS A 3 -46.90 -36.97 30.17
N VAL A 4 -46.20 -37.27 29.08
CA VAL A 4 -44.86 -36.72 28.81
C VAL A 4 -45.05 -35.31 28.27
N LEU A 5 -44.63 -34.32 29.07
CA LEU A 5 -44.60 -32.91 28.70
C LEU A 5 -43.40 -32.68 27.76
N LYS A 6 -43.65 -32.41 26.48
CA LYS A 6 -42.60 -32.03 25.52
C LYS A 6 -42.39 -30.51 25.60
N ILE A 7 -41.33 -30.07 26.26
CA ILE A 7 -40.88 -28.67 26.24
C ILE A 7 -40.11 -28.47 24.94
N ALA A 8 -40.69 -27.73 23.99
CA ALA A 8 -39.99 -27.25 22.82
C ALA A 8 -39.13 -26.04 23.22
N VAL A 9 -37.83 -26.26 23.40
CA VAL A 9 -36.87 -25.17 23.59
C VAL A 9 -36.59 -24.55 22.22
N LEU A 10 -37.24 -23.42 21.94
CA LEU A 10 -36.94 -22.60 20.77
C LEU A 10 -35.61 -21.89 21.07
N ALA A 11 -34.51 -22.41 20.52
CA ALA A 11 -33.22 -21.76 20.60
C ALA A 11 -33.22 -20.49 19.72
N CYS A 12 -33.47 -19.33 20.34
CA CYS A 12 -33.16 -18.04 19.75
C CYS A 12 -31.64 -17.93 19.65
N LEU A 13 -31.07 -18.36 18.53
CA LEU A 13 -29.71 -18.01 18.16
C LEU A 13 -29.67 -16.49 17.92
N PRO A 14 -28.87 -15.71 18.66
CA PRO A 14 -28.59 -14.35 18.25
C PRO A 14 -27.85 -14.46 16.93
N ALA A 15 -28.47 -14.00 15.85
CA ALA A 15 -27.75 -13.72 14.63
C ALA A 15 -26.68 -12.69 14.99
N LEU A 16 -25.44 -13.14 15.18
CA LEU A 16 -24.27 -12.29 15.17
C LEU A 16 -24.20 -11.74 13.75
N SER A 17 -24.90 -10.63 13.52
CA SER A 17 -24.67 -9.77 12.38
C SER A 17 -23.26 -9.24 12.54
N PHE A 18 -22.28 -9.97 11.99
CA PHE A 18 -21.00 -9.39 11.64
C PHE A 18 -21.34 -8.28 10.65
N ALA A 19 -21.42 -7.05 11.15
CA ALA A 19 -21.34 -5.89 10.29
C ALA A 19 -19.94 -5.98 9.67
N GLU A 20 -19.84 -6.50 8.45
CA GLU A 20 -18.64 -6.36 7.66
C GLU A 20 -18.31 -4.87 7.68
N VAL A 21 -17.19 -4.50 8.30
CA VAL A 21 -16.71 -3.12 8.25
C VAL A 21 -16.43 -2.86 6.79
N GLU A 22 -17.33 -2.11 6.15
CA GLU A 22 -17.17 -1.74 4.75
C GLU A 22 -15.87 -0.95 4.63
N SER A 23 -15.03 -1.35 3.67
CA SER A 23 -13.77 -0.65 3.47
C SER A 23 -14.06 0.76 2.99
N VAL A 24 -13.26 1.73 3.43
CA VAL A 24 -13.36 3.13 2.98
C VAL A 24 -13.18 3.25 1.46
N PHE A 25 -12.44 2.33 0.85
CA PHE A 25 -12.28 2.27 -0.60
C PHE A 25 -13.00 1.05 -1.16
N THR A 26 -13.65 1.22 -2.29
CA THR A 26 -14.04 0.10 -3.15
C THR A 26 -12.80 -0.50 -3.82
N ASP A 27 -12.93 -1.74 -4.31
CA ASP A 27 -11.85 -2.41 -5.06
C ASP A 27 -11.39 -1.62 -6.28
N ALA A 28 -12.33 -0.96 -6.97
CA ALA A 28 -12.04 -0.16 -8.14
C ALA A 28 -11.25 1.10 -7.78
N GLU A 29 -11.60 1.77 -6.69
CA GLU A 29 -10.87 2.94 -6.19
C GLU A 29 -9.47 2.55 -5.71
N ALA A 30 -9.34 1.42 -5.01
CA ALA A 30 -8.04 0.90 -4.59
C ALA A 30 -7.14 0.56 -5.79
N ALA A 31 -7.68 -0.12 -6.80
CA ALA A 31 -6.96 -0.43 -8.03
C ALA A 31 -6.52 0.84 -8.78
N GLU A 32 -7.38 1.85 -8.87
CA GLU A 32 -7.03 3.10 -9.53
C GLU A 32 -5.95 3.86 -8.76
N LYS A 33 -6.07 3.90 -7.42
CA LYS A 33 -5.05 4.50 -6.57
C LYS A 33 -3.69 3.81 -6.72
N ALA A 34 -3.67 2.48 -6.83
CA ALA A 34 -2.46 1.71 -7.10
C ALA A 34 -1.82 2.08 -8.47
N ARG A 35 -2.64 2.21 -9.53
CA ARG A 35 -2.16 2.64 -10.86
C ARG A 35 -1.56 4.04 -10.82
N VAL A 36 -2.23 4.97 -10.15
CA VAL A 36 -1.75 6.35 -10.00
C VAL A 36 -0.43 6.37 -9.24
N PHE A 37 -0.29 5.61 -8.15
CA PHE A 37 0.95 5.50 -7.39
C PHE A 37 2.11 4.99 -8.25
N LEU A 38 1.90 3.91 -9.01
CA LEU A 38 2.93 3.36 -9.90
C LEU A 38 3.31 4.37 -10.98
N LYS A 39 2.32 5.00 -11.62
CA LYS A 39 2.55 6.00 -12.67
C LYS A 39 3.35 7.19 -12.15
N ASP A 40 2.90 7.79 -11.05
CA ASP A 40 3.56 8.94 -10.42
C ASP A 40 5.02 8.60 -10.08
N ALA A 41 5.27 7.41 -9.53
CA ALA A 41 6.60 6.96 -9.17
C ALA A 41 7.51 6.81 -10.40
N LEU A 42 7.03 6.16 -11.45
CA LEU A 42 7.76 5.96 -12.71
C LEU A 42 8.11 7.30 -13.38
N GLU A 43 7.16 8.24 -13.41
CA GLU A 43 7.36 9.58 -13.99
C GLU A 43 8.39 10.40 -13.19
N MET A 44 8.43 10.24 -11.87
CA MET A 44 9.29 11.03 -10.98
C MET A 44 10.70 10.45 -10.79
N ARG A 45 10.92 9.16 -11.04
CA ARG A 45 12.23 8.50 -10.79
C ARG A 45 13.39 9.17 -11.51
N ALA A 46 13.25 9.43 -12.81
CA ALA A 46 14.30 10.07 -13.61
C ALA A 46 14.56 11.54 -13.21
N PRO A 47 13.54 12.40 -12.99
CA PRO A 47 13.71 13.72 -12.40
C PRO A 47 14.48 13.71 -11.07
N VAL A 48 14.13 12.81 -10.13
CA VAL A 48 14.86 12.67 -8.86
C VAL A 48 16.31 12.28 -9.10
N GLY A 49 16.58 11.37 -10.04
CA GLY A 49 17.94 10.98 -10.37
C GLY A 49 18.80 12.10 -10.94
N LYS A 50 18.21 13.00 -11.75
CA LYS A 50 18.91 14.21 -12.23
C LYS A 50 19.28 15.14 -11.08
N LEU A 51 18.38 15.34 -10.13
CA LEU A 51 18.64 16.17 -8.94
C LEU A 51 19.70 15.54 -8.03
N CYS A 52 19.67 14.21 -7.89
CA CYS A 52 20.67 13.45 -7.14
C CYS A 52 22.07 13.63 -7.74
N ALA A 53 22.20 13.49 -9.06
CA ALA A 53 23.47 13.70 -9.76
C ALA A 53 23.97 15.16 -9.62
N ALA A 54 23.04 16.13 -9.65
CA ALA A 54 23.33 17.55 -9.45
C ALA A 54 23.59 17.94 -7.98
N LYS A 55 23.36 17.03 -7.02
CA LYS A 55 23.43 17.28 -5.57
C LYS A 55 22.55 18.46 -5.13
N ASP A 56 21.36 18.60 -5.72
CA ASP A 56 20.40 19.65 -5.38
C ASP A 56 19.61 19.25 -4.11
N GLU A 57 20.28 19.29 -2.96
CA GLU A 57 19.75 18.84 -1.67
C GLU A 57 18.41 19.51 -1.30
N PRO A 58 18.22 20.84 -1.45
CA PRO A 58 16.94 21.47 -1.09
C PRO A 58 15.76 20.90 -1.89
N LYS A 59 15.93 20.68 -3.20
CA LYS A 59 14.86 20.09 -4.03
C LYS A 59 14.62 18.63 -3.71
N LEU A 60 15.66 17.86 -3.40
CA LEU A 60 15.53 16.46 -3.01
C LEU A 60 14.76 16.31 -1.69
N TYR A 61 15.04 17.15 -0.68
CA TYR A 61 14.25 17.19 0.55
C TYR A 61 12.80 17.60 0.30
N ALA A 62 12.57 18.63 -0.54
CA ALA A 62 11.22 19.05 -0.89
C ALA A 62 10.42 17.93 -1.56
N ILE A 63 11.03 17.18 -2.48
CA ILE A 63 10.41 16.02 -3.12
C ILE A 63 10.15 14.91 -2.09
N SER A 64 11.13 14.57 -1.25
CA SER A 64 10.97 13.56 -0.20
C SER A 64 9.78 13.90 0.71
N ASN A 65 9.67 15.14 1.17
CA ASN A 65 8.56 15.57 2.02
C ASN A 65 7.21 15.50 1.31
N LYS A 66 7.15 15.93 0.04
CA LYS A 66 5.94 15.79 -0.78
C LYS A 66 5.52 14.32 -0.95
N LEU A 67 6.48 13.41 -1.09
CA LEU A 67 6.20 11.97 -1.20
C LEU A 67 5.74 11.38 0.13
N ILE A 68 6.27 11.85 1.28
CA ILE A 68 5.74 11.50 2.61
C ILE A 68 4.28 11.90 2.72
N ASP A 69 3.93 13.12 2.30
CA ASP A 69 2.53 13.59 2.33
C ASP A 69 1.63 12.75 1.41
N ARG A 70 2.12 12.41 0.21
CA ARG A 70 1.40 11.51 -0.71
C ARG A 70 1.19 10.11 -0.13
N LEU A 71 2.17 9.57 0.59
CA LEU A 71 2.06 8.27 1.26
C LEU A 71 0.99 8.24 2.35
N LYS A 72 0.63 9.38 2.97
CA LYS A 72 -0.48 9.46 3.94
C LYS A 72 -1.84 9.15 3.32
N GLU A 73 -1.98 9.30 2.00
CA GLU A 73 -3.18 8.88 1.30
C GLU A 73 -3.30 7.36 1.23
N TRP A 74 -2.26 6.60 1.59
CA TRP A 74 -2.26 5.14 1.71
C TRP A 74 -2.20 4.73 3.20
N PRO A 75 -3.32 4.83 3.92
CA PRO A 75 -3.38 4.47 5.33
C PRO A 75 -3.21 2.96 5.57
N ASP A 76 -2.71 2.61 6.75
CA ASP A 76 -2.30 1.24 7.13
C ASP A 76 -3.28 0.51 8.06
N ASP A 77 -4.43 1.11 8.36
CA ASP A 77 -5.48 0.46 9.16
C ASP A 77 -6.17 -0.63 8.31
N HIS A 78 -5.77 -1.89 8.54
CA HIS A 78 -6.18 -3.04 7.74
C HIS A 78 -7.70 -3.28 7.77
N LEU A 79 -8.37 -2.99 8.87
CA LEU A 79 -9.82 -3.16 8.98
C LEU A 79 -10.57 -2.12 8.14
N LYS A 80 -10.11 -0.86 8.15
CA LYS A 80 -10.78 0.23 7.42
C LYS A 80 -10.41 0.26 5.94
N TYR A 81 -9.18 -0.08 5.61
CA TYR A 81 -8.62 0.10 4.27
C TYR A 81 -8.20 -1.21 3.60
N ARG A 82 -8.83 -2.33 3.99
CA ARG A 82 -8.59 -3.67 3.42
C ARG A 82 -8.50 -3.69 1.90
N ALA A 83 -9.29 -2.90 1.17
CA ALA A 83 -9.26 -2.86 -0.29
C ALA A 83 -7.88 -2.44 -0.87
N LEU A 84 -7.05 -1.73 -0.11
CA LEU A 84 -5.69 -1.34 -0.51
C LEU A 84 -4.66 -2.47 -0.34
N PHE A 85 -4.91 -3.46 0.52
CA PHE A 85 -3.93 -4.49 0.89
C PHE A 85 -3.41 -5.33 -0.29
N PRO A 86 -4.27 -5.76 -1.23
CA PRO A 86 -3.83 -6.46 -2.45
C PRO A 86 -2.83 -5.66 -3.30
N TYR A 87 -2.69 -4.35 -3.08
CA TYR A 87 -1.83 -3.45 -3.83
C TYR A 87 -0.69 -2.84 -2.97
N SER A 88 -0.38 -3.43 -1.82
CA SER A 88 0.64 -2.92 -0.89
C SER A 88 2.02 -2.69 -1.54
N ASP A 89 2.40 -3.50 -2.53
CA ASP A 89 3.61 -3.28 -3.34
C ASP A 89 3.63 -1.92 -4.04
N CYS A 90 2.48 -1.36 -4.41
CA CYS A 90 2.40 -0.04 -5.03
C CYS A 90 2.67 1.09 -4.04
N LYS A 91 2.34 0.90 -2.76
CA LYS A 91 2.81 1.79 -1.70
C LYS A 91 4.33 1.69 -1.56
N GLN A 92 4.88 0.48 -1.60
CA GLN A 92 6.32 0.25 -1.49
C GLN A 92 7.11 0.94 -2.60
N VAL A 93 6.63 0.94 -3.85
CA VAL A 93 7.25 1.69 -4.96
C VAL A 93 7.37 3.20 -4.65
N MET A 94 6.35 3.80 -4.04
CA MET A 94 6.39 5.20 -3.64
C MET A 94 7.32 5.44 -2.44
N MET A 95 7.40 4.50 -1.50
CA MET A 95 8.38 4.52 -0.41
C MET A 95 9.81 4.44 -0.93
N ASP A 96 10.08 3.60 -1.93
CA ASP A 96 11.38 3.49 -2.58
C ASP A 96 11.79 4.81 -3.25
N LEU A 97 10.87 5.46 -3.96
CA LEU A 97 11.13 6.77 -4.57
C LEU A 97 11.42 7.84 -3.50
N GLN A 98 10.67 7.83 -2.41
CA GLN A 98 10.89 8.75 -1.28
C GLN A 98 12.27 8.50 -0.64
N ALA A 99 12.62 7.24 -0.37
CA ALA A 99 13.90 6.85 0.17
C ALA A 99 15.05 7.24 -0.77
N TYR A 100 14.89 7.06 -2.07
CA TYR A 100 15.87 7.49 -3.06
C TYR A 100 16.13 9.00 -2.99
N ALA A 101 15.08 9.82 -2.99
CA ALA A 101 15.20 11.26 -2.85
C ALA A 101 15.90 11.65 -1.53
N ALA A 102 15.52 11.03 -0.41
CA ALA A 102 16.09 11.32 0.90
C ALA A 102 17.56 10.91 1.01
N ILE A 103 17.93 9.71 0.56
CA ILE A 103 19.31 9.21 0.60
C ILE A 103 20.22 10.06 -0.31
N CYS A 104 19.70 10.51 -1.45
CA CYS A 104 20.38 11.47 -2.31
C CYS A 104 20.57 12.82 -1.63
N ALA A 105 19.55 13.36 -0.96
CA ALA A 105 19.65 14.62 -0.22
C ALA A 105 20.70 14.57 0.91
N LEU A 106 20.90 13.37 1.50
CA LEU A 106 21.93 13.13 2.51
C LEU A 106 23.33 12.93 1.92
N GLY A 107 23.49 12.94 0.58
CA GLY A 107 24.76 12.62 -0.09
C GLY A 107 25.22 11.17 0.12
N LYS A 108 24.31 10.27 0.54
CA LYS A 108 24.61 8.88 0.91
C LYS A 108 24.28 7.88 -0.21
N TYR A 109 23.81 8.36 -1.36
CA TYR A 109 23.48 7.51 -2.50
C TYR A 109 24.74 7.02 -3.25
N ARG A 110 25.39 5.98 -2.70
CA ARG A 110 26.61 5.37 -3.25
C ARG A 110 26.80 3.94 -2.74
N GLY A 111 27.61 3.16 -3.43
CA GLY A 111 27.97 1.79 -3.02
C GLY A 111 26.74 0.91 -2.81
N GLU A 112 26.68 0.26 -1.65
CA GLU A 112 25.59 -0.65 -1.28
C GLU A 112 24.22 0.02 -1.35
N ALA A 113 24.08 1.25 -0.85
CA ALA A 113 22.81 1.97 -0.86
C ALA A 113 22.24 2.16 -2.28
N ALA A 114 23.10 2.50 -3.24
CA ALA A 114 22.70 2.64 -4.64
C ALA A 114 22.34 1.29 -5.27
N SER A 115 23.12 0.24 -4.99
CA SER A 115 22.81 -1.10 -5.51
C SER A 115 21.52 -1.68 -4.93
N TYR A 116 21.26 -1.43 -3.65
CA TYR A 116 20.06 -1.86 -2.95
C TYR A 116 18.83 -1.16 -3.52
N ASP A 117 18.85 0.16 -3.65
CA ASP A 117 17.75 0.96 -4.23
C ASP A 117 17.46 0.56 -5.68
N GLN A 118 18.47 0.32 -6.52
CA GLN A 118 18.24 -0.14 -7.90
C GLN A 118 17.57 -1.51 -7.95
N ARG A 119 17.99 -2.44 -7.09
CA ARG A 119 17.40 -3.77 -6.99
C ARG A 119 15.96 -3.71 -6.50
N ARG A 120 15.72 -3.04 -5.37
CA ARG A 120 14.39 -2.85 -4.78
C ARG A 120 13.44 -2.16 -5.73
N TRP A 121 13.88 -1.08 -6.36
CA TRP A 121 13.10 -0.38 -7.37
C TRP A 121 12.59 -1.33 -8.46
N LYS A 122 13.45 -2.21 -8.98
CA LYS A 122 13.06 -3.20 -10.00
C LYS A 122 12.08 -4.25 -9.45
N GLU A 123 12.38 -4.80 -8.27
CA GLU A 123 11.52 -5.79 -7.60
C GLU A 123 10.13 -5.22 -7.35
N ASP A 124 10.05 -4.08 -6.68
CA ASP A 124 8.81 -3.49 -6.19
C ASP A 124 7.97 -2.89 -7.33
N THR A 125 8.59 -2.29 -8.36
CA THR A 125 7.83 -1.84 -9.55
C THR A 125 7.23 -3.02 -10.32
N THR A 126 7.95 -4.15 -10.39
CA THR A 126 7.44 -5.38 -11.01
C THR A 126 6.30 -5.98 -10.18
N ALA A 127 6.47 -6.04 -8.85
CA ALA A 127 5.48 -6.56 -7.93
C ALA A 127 4.19 -5.73 -7.95
N CYS A 128 4.30 -4.39 -7.89
CA CYS A 128 3.15 -3.50 -8.02
C CYS A 128 2.43 -3.66 -9.37
N ALA A 129 3.17 -3.75 -10.48
CA ALA A 129 2.56 -4.00 -11.80
C ALA A 129 1.82 -5.34 -11.85
N ALA A 130 2.36 -6.39 -11.20
CA ALA A 130 1.71 -7.68 -11.07
C ALA A 130 0.44 -7.60 -10.20
N ALA A 131 0.50 -6.91 -9.06
CA ALA A 131 -0.64 -6.68 -8.16
C ALA A 131 -1.77 -5.90 -8.85
N ILE A 132 -1.45 -4.90 -9.67
CA ILE A 132 -2.45 -4.17 -10.46
C ILE A 132 -3.13 -5.09 -11.49
N LYS A 133 -2.37 -6.00 -12.10
CA LYS A 133 -2.88 -6.90 -13.15
C LYS A 133 -3.72 -8.03 -12.57
N ASN A 134 -3.22 -8.67 -11.51
CA ASN A 134 -3.80 -9.85 -10.87
C ASN A 134 -3.70 -9.69 -9.34
N PRO A 135 -4.55 -8.86 -8.72
CA PRO A 135 -4.50 -8.62 -7.28
C PRO A 135 -4.87 -9.89 -6.51
N ASP A 136 -4.10 -10.22 -5.49
CA ASP A 136 -4.46 -11.27 -4.54
C ASP A 136 -5.49 -10.72 -3.54
N LEU A 137 -6.77 -10.93 -3.84
CA LEU A 137 -7.88 -10.43 -3.03
C LEU A 137 -7.99 -11.14 -1.68
N SER A 138 -7.33 -12.28 -1.47
CA SER A 138 -7.33 -12.97 -0.17
C SER A 138 -6.60 -12.16 0.91
N LEU A 139 -5.72 -11.23 0.49
CA LEU A 139 -4.99 -10.34 1.39
C LEU A 139 -5.88 -9.33 2.11
N LYS A 140 -7.15 -9.17 1.69
CA LYS A 140 -8.13 -8.31 2.37
C LYS A 140 -8.68 -8.89 3.66
N ASP A 141 -8.56 -10.20 3.82
CA ASP A 141 -9.19 -10.97 4.89
C ASP A 141 -8.18 -11.40 5.97
N ILE A 142 -6.94 -10.90 5.89
CA ILE A 142 -5.91 -11.14 6.89
C ILE A 142 -6.12 -10.18 8.08
N GLU A 143 -6.40 -10.76 9.26
CA GLU A 143 -6.53 -10.07 10.56
C GLU A 143 -5.18 -9.68 11.19
#